data_AF-A0A954A8G7-F1
#
_entry.id   AF-A0A954A8G7-F1
#
_cell.length_a   1.000
_cell.length_b   1.000
_cell.length_c   1.000
_cell.angle_alpha   90.00
_cell.angle_beta   90.00
_cell.angle_gamma   90.00
#
_symmetry.space_group_name_H-M   'P 1'
#
loop_
_entity.id
_entity.type
_entity.pdbx_description
1 polymer ?
#
loop_
_entity_poly.entity_id
_entity_poly.type
_entity_poly.pdbx_seq_one_letter_code
_entity_poly.pdbx_strand_id
1 'polypeptide(L)'
;MSGVRLEPVSMGKGFVEWQVVYPSLAKKCRGLPSRFEDLREACRELKRHLTADRVDPETVALVEQQAPEGAWGEGAVTAASK
;
A
#
# COMPACT_ATOMS: atom_id res chain seq x y z
N MET A 1 3.18 -9.78 13.45
CA MET A 1 2.05 -8.92 13.03
C MET A 1 2.13 -8.81 11.52
N SER A 2 1.17 -9.35 10.78
CA SER A 2 1.18 -9.27 9.31
C SER A 2 0.48 -7.97 8.92
N GLY A 3 1.24 -6.97 8.46
CA GLY A 3 0.69 -5.71 7.95
C GLY A 3 0.08 -5.87 6.56
N VAL A 4 -0.35 -4.76 5.97
CA VAL A 4 -0.73 -4.72 4.55
C VAL A 4 0.50 -5.01 3.68
N ARG A 5 0.33 -5.85 2.67
CA ARG A 5 1.41 -6.28 1.76
C ARG A 5 1.09 -5.90 0.32
N LEU A 6 2.14 -5.71 -0.47
CA LEU A 6 2.03 -5.58 -1.92
C LEU A 6 2.58 -6.85 -2.58
N GLU A 7 1.74 -7.59 -3.27
CA GLU A 7 2.12 -8.86 -3.91
C GLU A 7 1.98 -8.76 -5.43
N PRO A 8 2.97 -9.21 -6.22
CA PRO A 8 2.86 -9.29 -7.66
C PRO A 8 1.93 -10.44 -8.06
N VAL A 9 1.01 -10.18 -8.97
CA VAL A 9 0.04 -11.13 -9.51
C VAL A 9 0.26 -11.24 -11.01
N SER A 10 0.64 -12.44 -11.46
CA SER A 10 0.77 -12.72 -12.90
C SER A 10 -0.60 -12.80 -13.54
N MET A 11 -0.83 -11.97 -14.55
CA MET A 11 -2.05 -11.95 -15.36
C MET A 11 -1.92 -12.81 -16.62
N GLY A 12 -0.80 -13.50 -16.78
CA GLY A 12 -0.45 -14.26 -17.97
C GLY A 12 0.14 -13.39 -19.08
N LYS A 13 0.72 -14.03 -20.11
CA LYS A 13 1.36 -13.37 -21.28
C LYS A 13 2.43 -12.32 -20.91
N GLY A 14 3.11 -12.49 -19.77
CA GLY A 14 4.14 -11.57 -19.29
C GLY A 14 3.64 -10.32 -18.58
N PHE A 15 2.32 -10.18 -18.38
CA PHE A 15 1.75 -9.06 -17.63
C PHE A 15 1.72 -9.37 -16.13
N VAL A 16 2.12 -8.38 -15.32
CA VAL A 16 2.12 -8.45 -13.86
C VAL A 16 1.38 -7.24 -13.32
N GLU A 17 0.41 -7.49 -12.45
CA GLU A 17 -0.24 -6.46 -11.62
C GLU A 17 0.26 -6.55 -10.18
N TRP A 18 0.10 -5.46 -9.43
CA TRP A 18 0.46 -5.37 -8.01
C TRP A 18 -0.80 -5.30 -7.18
N GLN A 19 -1.05 -6.32 -6.36
CA GLN A 19 -2.22 -6.42 -5.51
C GLN A 19 -1.91 -6.00 -4.07
N VAL A 20 -2.79 -5.18 -3.50
CA VAL A 20 -2.78 -4.85 -2.07
C VAL A 20 -3.48 -5.96 -1.30
N VAL A 21 -2.72 -6.64 -0.44
CA VAL A 21 -3.19 -7.76 0.37
C VAL A 21 -3.30 -7.31 1.83
N TYR A 22 -4.53 -7.33 2.34
CA TYR A 22 -4.82 -6.99 3.72
C TYR A 22 -4.80 -8.26 4.58
N PRO A 23 -4.26 -8.21 5.81
CA PRO A 23 -4.39 -9.33 6.74
C PRO A 23 -5.87 -9.55 7.10
N SER A 24 -6.25 -10.77 7.47
CA SER A 24 -7.65 -11.21 7.60
C SER A 24 -8.52 -10.36 8.53
N LEU A 25 -7.92 -9.63 9.48
CA LEU A 25 -8.61 -8.76 10.44
C LEU A 25 -8.49 -7.26 10.12
N ALA A 26 -7.74 -6.87 9.07
CA ALA A 26 -7.63 -5.48 8.69
C ALA A 26 -8.82 -5.04 7.84
N LYS A 27 -9.36 -3.86 8.17
CA LYS A 27 -10.30 -3.16 7.29
C LYS A 27 -9.55 -2.67 6.06
N LYS A 28 -10.14 -2.89 4.88
CA LYS A 28 -9.66 -2.28 3.63
C LYS A 28 -9.66 -0.76 3.78
N CYS A 29 -8.61 -0.12 3.28
CA CYS A 29 -8.57 1.34 3.25
C CYS A 29 -9.53 1.87 2.20
N ARG A 30 -10.45 2.73 2.63
CA ARG A 30 -11.43 3.34 1.74
C ARG A 30 -10.70 4.30 0.82
N GLY A 31 -10.79 4.06 -0.49
CA GLY A 31 -10.13 4.90 -1.50
C GLY A 31 -8.77 4.40 -1.96
N LEU A 32 -8.20 3.35 -1.33
CA LEU A 32 -7.00 2.68 -1.85
C LEU A 32 -7.41 1.57 -2.83
N PRO A 33 -7.03 1.66 -4.12
CA PRO A 33 -7.27 0.59 -5.08
C PRO A 33 -6.67 -0.74 -4.59
N SER A 34 -7.33 -1.85 -4.93
CA SER A 34 -6.85 -3.18 -4.54
C SER A 34 -5.79 -3.73 -5.48
N ARG A 35 -5.65 -3.16 -6.68
CA ARG A 35 -4.72 -3.58 -7.73
C ARG A 35 -4.19 -2.37 -8.50
N PHE A 36 -2.97 -2.52 -9.02
CA PHE A 36 -2.26 -1.51 -9.80
C PHE A 36 -1.47 -2.19 -10.91
N GLU A 37 -1.37 -1.56 -12.08
CA GLU A 37 -0.53 -2.06 -13.17
C GLU A 37 0.93 -1.65 -12.99
N ASP A 38 1.18 -0.54 -12.29
CA ASP A 38 2.51 0.01 -12.03
C ASP A 38 2.91 -0.10 -10.55
N LEU A 39 4.13 -0.60 -10.31
CA LEU A 39 4.67 -0.77 -8.96
C LEU A 39 4.85 0.57 -8.23
N ARG A 40 5.31 1.59 -8.93
CA ARG A 40 5.62 2.89 -8.33
C ARG A 40 4.34 3.63 -7.95
N GLU A 41 3.31 3.55 -8.79
CA GLU A 41 1.97 4.04 -8.47
C GLU A 41 1.38 3.31 -7.26
N ALA A 42 1.45 1.97 -7.25
CA ALA A 42 1.01 1.18 -6.11
C ALA A 42 1.70 1.63 -4.82
N CYS A 43 3.02 1.80 -4.84
CA CYS A 43 3.81 2.26 -3.70
C CYS A 43 3.41 3.67 -3.25
N ARG A 44 3.21 4.61 -4.17
CA ARG A 44 2.79 5.99 -3.86
C ARG A 44 1.42 6.04 -3.20
N GLU A 45 0.44 5.33 -3.75
CA GLU A 45 -0.90 5.28 -3.14
C GLU A 45 -0.86 4.54 -1.80
N LEU A 46 -0.07 3.47 -1.67
CA LEU A 46 0.12 2.80 -0.38
C LEU A 46 0.67 3.79 0.67
N LYS A 47 1.71 4.55 0.30
CA LYS A 47 2.31 5.59 1.14
C LYS A 47 1.29 6.67 1.50
N ARG A 48 0.45 7.10 0.57
CA ARG A 48 -0.55 8.16 0.77
C ARG A 48 -1.67 7.77 1.74
N HIS A 49 -2.12 6.51 1.68
CA HIS A 49 -3.31 6.04 2.40
C HIS A 49 -2.98 5.30 3.72
N LEU A 50 -1.76 4.83 3.89
CA LEU A 50 -1.32 4.06 5.06
C LEU A 50 -0.16 4.74 5.77
N THR A 51 0.00 4.38 7.05
CA THR A 51 1.22 4.62 7.81
C THR A 51 2.13 3.39 7.73
N ALA A 52 3.44 3.60 7.85
CA ALA A 52 4.42 2.53 7.78
C ALA A 52 4.17 1.41 8.83
N ASP A 53 3.61 1.72 10.00
CA ASP A 53 3.31 0.73 11.05
C ASP A 53 2.19 -0.26 10.66
N ARG A 54 1.33 0.12 9.70
CA ARG A 54 0.23 -0.72 9.21
C ARG A 54 0.63 -1.57 8.01
N VAL A 55 1.83 -1.36 7.49
CA VAL A 55 2.36 -2.04 6.31
C VAL A 55 3.41 -3.04 6.77
N ASP A 56 3.49 -4.15 6.06
CA ASP A 56 4.51 -5.16 6.33
C ASP A 56 5.93 -4.58 6.09
N PRO A 57 6.92 -4.88 6.95
CA PRO A 57 8.26 -4.31 6.84
C PRO A 57 8.93 -4.53 5.48
N GLU A 58 8.68 -5.66 4.81
CA GLU A 58 9.24 -5.91 3.48
C GLU A 58 8.60 -4.99 2.44
N THR A 59 7.29 -4.75 2.57
CA THR A 59 6.56 -3.81 1.72
C THR A 59 6.97 -2.36 2.02
N VAL A 60 7.23 -2.00 3.27
CA VAL A 60 7.78 -0.67 3.62
C VAL A 60 9.12 -0.45 2.93
N ALA A 61 10.03 -1.42 3.02
CA ALA A 61 11.34 -1.33 2.35
C ALA A 61 11.20 -1.22 0.82
N LEU A 62 10.24 -1.93 0.21
CA LEU A 62 9.94 -1.82 -1.21
C LEU A 62 9.43 -0.43 -1.59
N VAL A 63 8.50 0.11 -0.79
CA VAL A 63 7.92 1.44 -1.01
C VAL A 63 8.97 2.52 -0.87
N GLU A 64 9.86 2.45 0.12
CA GLU A 64 10.96 3.43 0.26
C GLU A 64 11.97 3.36 -0.89
N GLN A 65 12.15 2.21 -1.52
CA GLN A 65 13.02 2.08 -2.69
C GLN A 65 12.38 2.63 -3.97
N GLN A 66 11.09 2.37 -4.19
CA GLN A 66 10.39 2.71 -5.44
C GLN A 66 9.77 4.11 -5.42
N ALA A 67 9.32 4.54 -4.23
CA ALA A 67 8.73 5.83 -3.97
C ALA A 67 9.38 6.48 -2.74
N PRO A 68 10.68 6.81 -2.79
CA PRO A 68 11.36 7.52 -1.70
C PRO A 68 10.77 8.93 -1.49
N GLU A 69 10.20 9.49 -2.55
CA GLU A 69 9.55 10.80 -2.56
C GLU A 69 8.20 10.74 -1.84
N GLY A 70 7.99 11.64 -0.88
CA GLY A 70 6.75 11.74 -0.12
C GLY A 70 6.80 11.02 1.22
N ALA A 71 6.15 11.61 2.21
CA ALA A 71 5.97 11.01 3.52
C ALA A 71 4.90 9.91 3.46
N TRP A 72 4.99 8.94 4.37
CA TRP A 72 3.84 8.10 4.69
C TRP A 72 2.68 8.99 5.15
N GLY A 73 1.46 8.55 4.83
CA GLY A 73 0.25 9.26 5.16
C GLY A 73 0.23 9.51 6.65
N GLU A 74 -0.22 10.69 7.04
CA GLU A 74 -0.56 10.97 8.43
C GLU A 74 -1.81 10.15 8.74
N GLY A 75 -1.62 8.87 9.10
CA GLY A 75 -2.65 7.84 9.03
C GLY A 75 -3.99 8.36 9.45
N ALA A 76 -4.89 8.56 8.48
CA ALA A 76 -6.01 9.50 8.57
C ALA A 76 -6.59 9.60 9.97
N VAL A 77 -5.99 10.47 10.79
CA VAL A 77 -6.68 11.06 11.92
C VAL A 77 -7.49 12.11 11.20
N THR A 78 -8.69 11.74 10.77
CA THR A 78 -9.74 12.74 10.69
C THR A 78 -9.83 13.31 12.10
N ALA A 79 -9.05 14.34 12.38
CA ALA A 79 -9.38 15.31 13.38
C ALA A 79 -10.76 15.80 12.97
N ALA A 80 -11.79 15.23 13.59
CA ALA A 80 -13.09 15.84 13.60
C ALA A 80 -12.87 17.20 14.28
N SER A 81 -12.65 18.23 13.48
CA SER A 81 -12.71 19.61 13.95
C SER A 81 -14.11 19.80 14.52
N LYS A 82 -14.12 20.04 15.82
CA LYS A 82 -15.28 20.26 16.67
C LYS A 82 -16.01 21.56 16.31
#